data_AF-A0A9E5FGG8-F1
#
_entry.id   AF-A0A9E5FGG8-F1
#
_cell.length_a   1.000
_cell.length_b   1.000
_cell.length_c   1.000
_cell.angle_alpha   90.00
_cell.angle_beta   90.00
_cell.angle_gamma   90.00
#
_symmetry.space_group_name_H-M   'P 1'
#
loop_
_entity.id
_entity.type
_entity.pdbx_description
1 polymer ?
#
loop_
_entity_poly.entity_id
_entity_poly.type
_entity_poly.pdbx_seq_one_letter_code
_entity_poly.pdbx_strand_id
1 'polypeptide(L)'
;MYRQSYGRINGVVVVGEALAEQHFRLLARAIPEDAGELKRLGAMEGCHARDFVGCAKNLGTEPDARFAKELFAPLHALFRDCDRRGDLPGCLVIQCLIVECFAVAAYRVYLPVADTYARPITASVLQDEVEHLNYGEVWLKQRFSAAKEAITAVCTQALPATLPILRALVPDMQTIGMDPLELMVEFTEIFEQSLEAIGFTRHDATRLTLRAMAA
;
A
#
# COMPACT_ATOMS: atom_id res chain seq x y z
N MET A 1 16.50 -21.15 -0.64
CA MET A 1 15.21 -20.86 0.03
C MET A 1 15.11 -19.38 0.36
N TYR A 2 15.90 -18.83 1.30
CA TYR A 2 15.84 -17.39 1.66
C TYR A 2 15.86 -16.42 0.45
N ARG A 3 16.87 -16.47 -0.41
CA ARG A 3 16.98 -15.55 -1.58
C ARG A 3 15.80 -15.62 -2.55
N GLN A 4 15.19 -16.79 -2.70
CA GLN A 4 14.04 -16.98 -3.58
C GLN A 4 12.79 -16.36 -2.96
N SER A 5 12.54 -16.61 -1.68
CA SER A 5 11.44 -15.98 -0.92
C SER A 5 11.61 -14.47 -0.84
N TYR A 6 12.84 -14.02 -0.59
CA TYR A 6 13.19 -12.60 -0.64
C TYR A 6 12.92 -12.00 -2.03
N GLY A 7 13.30 -12.67 -3.11
CA GLY A 7 13.03 -12.20 -4.47
C GLY A 7 11.54 -11.99 -4.76
N ARG A 8 10.67 -12.87 -4.24
CA ARG A 8 9.21 -12.71 -4.35
C ARG A 8 8.65 -11.57 -3.49
N ILE A 9 9.06 -11.48 -2.22
CA ILE A 9 8.66 -10.38 -1.32
C ILE A 9 9.14 -9.03 -1.87
N ASN A 10 10.42 -8.93 -2.23
CA ASN A 10 11.01 -7.74 -2.84
C ASN A 10 10.37 -7.42 -4.20
N GLY A 11 9.94 -8.43 -4.96
CA GLY A 11 9.15 -8.24 -6.17
C GLY A 11 7.84 -7.50 -5.89
N VAL A 12 7.12 -7.90 -4.84
CA VAL A 12 5.86 -7.25 -4.42
C VAL A 12 6.13 -5.81 -3.98
N VAL A 13 7.15 -5.56 -3.16
CA VAL A 13 7.51 -4.20 -2.75
C VAL A 13 7.84 -3.34 -3.97
N VAL A 14 8.79 -3.74 -4.82
CA VAL A 14 9.23 -2.95 -5.98
C VAL A 14 8.10 -2.66 -6.96
N VAL A 15 7.22 -3.64 -7.22
CA VAL A 15 6.07 -3.44 -8.12
C VAL A 15 5.01 -2.57 -7.46
N GLY A 16 4.74 -2.73 -6.17
CA GLY A 16 3.83 -1.87 -5.41
C GLY A 16 4.23 -0.40 -5.50
N GLU A 17 5.50 -0.11 -5.22
CA GLU A 17 6.11 1.23 -5.33
C GLU A 17 6.01 1.82 -6.76
N ALA A 18 6.31 1.01 -7.77
CA ALA A 18 6.19 1.46 -9.17
C ALA A 18 4.71 1.74 -9.57
N LEU A 19 3.77 0.99 -9.02
CA LEU A 19 2.33 1.25 -9.21
C LEU A 19 1.89 2.50 -8.45
N ALA A 20 2.40 2.73 -7.24
CA ALA A 20 2.17 3.95 -6.46
C ALA A 20 2.64 5.19 -7.22
N GLU A 21 3.86 5.19 -7.77
CA GLU A 21 4.37 6.24 -8.66
C GLU A 21 3.38 6.52 -9.82
N GLN A 22 2.87 5.46 -10.45
CA GLN A 22 1.90 5.59 -11.54
C GLN A 22 0.56 6.16 -11.06
N HIS A 23 0.05 5.71 -9.92
CA HIS A 23 -1.21 6.17 -9.32
C HIS A 23 -1.13 7.64 -8.94
N PHE A 24 -0.06 8.08 -8.28
CA PHE A 24 0.15 9.49 -7.95
C PHE A 24 0.26 10.37 -9.20
N ARG A 25 0.88 9.89 -10.28
CA ARG A 25 0.87 10.61 -11.58
C ARG A 25 -0.51 10.72 -12.22
N LEU A 26 -1.37 9.73 -12.03
CA LEU A 26 -2.77 9.77 -12.47
C LEU A 26 -3.56 10.77 -11.62
N LEU A 27 -3.44 10.70 -10.30
CA LEU A 27 -4.04 11.65 -9.36
C LEU A 27 -3.58 13.09 -9.65
N ALA A 28 -2.30 13.32 -9.93
CA ALA A 28 -1.78 14.65 -10.27
C ALA A 28 -2.41 15.25 -11.53
N ARG A 29 -2.94 14.43 -12.44
CA ARG A 29 -3.71 14.91 -13.60
C ARG A 29 -5.17 15.19 -13.23
N ALA A 30 -5.73 14.39 -12.33
CA ALA A 30 -7.14 14.44 -11.96
C ALA A 30 -7.43 15.49 -10.86
N ILE A 31 -6.42 15.88 -10.07
CA ILE A 31 -6.47 16.90 -9.02
C ILE A 31 -5.44 18.00 -9.38
N PRO A 32 -5.73 18.84 -10.39
CA PRO A 32 -4.76 19.79 -10.94
C PRO A 32 -4.28 20.82 -9.91
N GLU A 33 -5.10 21.15 -8.90
CA GLU A 33 -4.75 22.07 -7.82
C GLU A 33 -3.60 21.56 -6.95
N ASP A 34 -3.47 20.23 -6.79
CA ASP A 34 -2.43 19.57 -5.98
C ASP A 34 -1.37 18.87 -6.86
N ALA A 35 -1.37 19.12 -8.17
CA ALA A 35 -0.55 18.38 -9.13
C ALA A 35 0.95 18.43 -8.81
N GLY A 36 1.44 19.52 -8.21
CA GLY A 36 2.84 19.64 -7.79
C GLY A 36 3.19 18.66 -6.68
N GLU A 37 2.34 18.60 -5.66
CA GLU A 37 2.52 17.71 -4.50
C GLU A 37 2.37 16.24 -4.90
N LEU A 38 1.32 15.90 -5.64
CA LEU A 38 1.09 14.53 -6.11
C LEU A 38 2.23 14.03 -7.02
N LYS A 39 2.83 14.89 -7.84
CA LYS A 39 4.04 14.52 -8.61
C LYS A 39 5.26 14.30 -7.73
N ARG A 40 5.39 15.04 -6.63
CA ARG A 40 6.47 14.87 -5.65
C ARG A 40 6.33 13.52 -4.93
N LEU A 41 5.13 13.21 -4.44
CA LEU A 41 4.81 11.92 -3.83
C LEU A 41 5.09 10.77 -4.81
N GLY A 42 4.59 10.84 -6.05
CA GLY A 42 4.89 9.82 -7.06
C GLY A 42 6.38 9.69 -7.40
N ALA A 43 7.16 10.77 -7.34
CA ALA A 43 8.61 10.69 -7.53
C ALA A 43 9.33 10.03 -6.35
N MET A 44 8.78 10.18 -5.13
CA MET A 44 9.26 9.53 -3.90
C MET A 44 9.12 8.01 -3.99
N GLU A 45 7.96 7.51 -4.40
CA GLU A 45 7.73 6.06 -4.66
C GLU A 45 8.67 5.51 -5.73
N GLY A 46 8.92 6.30 -6.78
CA GLY A 46 9.91 5.95 -7.80
C GLY A 46 11.33 5.82 -7.21
N CYS A 47 11.68 6.58 -6.17
CA CYS A 47 12.93 6.40 -5.41
C CYS A 47 12.90 5.12 -4.58
N HIS A 48 11.83 4.90 -3.81
CA HIS A 48 11.66 3.70 -2.98
C HIS A 48 11.80 2.42 -3.81
N ALA A 49 11.14 2.35 -4.97
CA ALA A 49 11.26 1.23 -5.91
C ALA A 49 12.72 0.94 -6.28
N ARG A 50 13.52 1.98 -6.57
CA ARG A 50 14.93 1.82 -6.94
C ARG A 50 15.78 1.36 -5.76
N ASP A 51 15.51 1.86 -4.56
CA ASP A 51 16.24 1.47 -3.36
C ASP A 51 15.97 0.01 -3.00
N PHE A 52 14.72 -0.45 -3.10
CA PHE A 52 14.36 -1.86 -2.90
C PHE A 52 14.89 -2.78 -4.01
N VAL A 53 15.06 -2.30 -5.25
CA VAL A 53 15.86 -3.04 -6.26
C VAL A 53 17.31 -3.20 -5.80
N GLY A 54 17.87 -2.19 -5.13
CA GLY A 54 19.19 -2.25 -4.50
C GLY A 54 19.28 -3.33 -3.41
N CYS A 55 18.25 -3.47 -2.57
CA CYS A 55 18.19 -4.50 -1.53
C CYS A 55 18.25 -5.93 -2.10
N ALA A 56 17.50 -6.22 -3.17
CA ALA A 56 17.58 -7.51 -3.86
C ALA A 56 18.99 -7.78 -4.43
N LYS A 57 19.59 -6.77 -5.08
CA LYS A 57 20.94 -6.87 -5.64
C LYS A 57 21.99 -7.16 -4.56
N ASN A 58 21.90 -6.50 -3.41
CA ASN A 58 22.79 -6.74 -2.27
C ASN A 58 22.77 -8.20 -1.82
N LEU A 59 21.60 -8.85 -1.83
CA LEU A 59 21.46 -10.26 -1.46
C LEU A 59 21.77 -11.24 -2.60
N GLY A 60 22.18 -10.75 -3.78
CA GLY A 60 22.45 -11.56 -4.96
C GLY A 60 21.21 -12.27 -5.48
N THR A 61 20.07 -11.59 -5.45
CA THR A 61 18.79 -12.04 -6.00
C THR A 61 18.15 -10.96 -6.87
N GLU A 62 17.08 -11.31 -7.55
CA GLU A 62 16.31 -10.39 -8.39
C GLU A 62 14.86 -10.30 -7.90
N PRO A 63 14.21 -9.13 -8.01
CA PRO A 63 12.79 -9.01 -7.71
C PRO A 63 11.95 -9.82 -8.72
N ASP A 64 11.05 -10.68 -8.24
CA ASP A 64 10.12 -11.41 -9.10
C ASP A 64 8.95 -10.49 -9.52
N ALA A 65 9.24 -9.60 -10.47
CA ALA A 65 8.28 -8.61 -10.95
C ALA A 65 7.07 -9.23 -11.67
N ARG A 66 7.21 -10.45 -12.23
CA ARG A 66 6.10 -11.12 -12.89
C ARG A 66 5.07 -11.59 -11.86
N PHE A 67 5.53 -12.33 -10.86
CA PHE A 67 4.69 -12.79 -9.75
C PHE A 67 3.97 -11.61 -9.08
N ALA A 68 4.70 -10.53 -8.79
CA ALA A 68 4.13 -9.35 -8.17
C ALA A 68 3.07 -8.64 -9.03
N LYS A 69 3.31 -8.48 -10.35
CA LYS A 69 2.31 -7.88 -11.26
C LYS A 69 1.03 -8.71 -11.33
N GLU A 70 1.15 -10.03 -11.34
CA GLU A 70 -0.01 -10.93 -11.33
C GLU A 70 -0.83 -10.76 -10.04
N LEU A 71 -0.16 -10.61 -8.88
CA LEU A 71 -0.81 -10.36 -7.59
C LEU A 71 -1.51 -8.99 -7.50
N PHE A 72 -0.87 -7.92 -8.00
CA PHE A 72 -1.46 -6.57 -7.94
C PHE A 72 -2.49 -6.28 -9.04
N ALA A 73 -2.58 -7.10 -10.08
CA ALA A 73 -3.47 -6.85 -11.23
C ALA A 73 -4.93 -6.54 -10.84
N PRO A 74 -5.57 -7.25 -9.90
CA PRO A 74 -6.95 -6.93 -9.49
C PRO A 74 -7.08 -5.56 -8.81
N LEU A 75 -6.19 -5.23 -7.88
CA LEU A 75 -6.20 -3.95 -7.17
C LEU A 75 -5.89 -2.79 -8.12
N HIS A 76 -4.92 -2.98 -9.02
CA HIS A 76 -4.59 -2.00 -10.04
C HIS A 76 -5.74 -1.77 -11.02
N ALA A 77 -6.44 -2.83 -11.44
CA ALA A 77 -7.63 -2.70 -12.28
C ALA A 77 -8.72 -1.88 -11.57
N LEU A 78 -8.96 -2.13 -10.29
CA LEU A 78 -9.92 -1.36 -9.50
C LEU A 78 -9.54 0.14 -9.42
N PHE A 79 -8.25 0.45 -9.24
CA PHE A 79 -7.77 1.84 -9.28
C PHE A 79 -8.05 2.49 -10.65
N ARG A 80 -7.70 1.79 -11.75
CA ARG A 80 -7.92 2.26 -13.12
C ARG A 80 -9.41 2.48 -13.42
N ASP A 81 -10.28 1.68 -12.83
CA ASP A 81 -11.73 1.81 -12.99
C ASP A 81 -12.25 3.04 -12.25
N CYS A 82 -11.77 3.30 -11.03
CA CYS A 82 -12.08 4.53 -10.31
C CYS A 82 -11.62 5.77 -11.08
N ASP A 83 -10.37 5.75 -11.58
CA ASP A 83 -9.78 6.83 -12.38
C ASP A 83 -10.60 7.12 -13.64
N ARG A 84 -10.99 6.09 -14.39
CA ARG A 84 -11.83 6.24 -15.60
C ARG A 84 -13.22 6.82 -15.32
N ARG A 85 -13.77 6.58 -14.13
CA ARG A 85 -15.07 7.11 -13.71
C ARG A 85 -14.98 8.51 -13.08
N GLY A 86 -13.78 9.03 -12.86
CA GLY A 86 -13.58 10.26 -12.09
C GLY A 86 -13.87 10.09 -10.60
N ASP A 87 -13.85 8.85 -10.08
CA ASP A 87 -14.07 8.53 -8.67
C ASP A 87 -12.77 8.77 -7.87
N LEU A 88 -12.48 10.05 -7.63
CA LEU A 88 -11.30 10.48 -6.88
C LEU A 88 -11.24 9.91 -5.45
N PRO A 89 -12.34 9.89 -4.67
CA PRO A 89 -12.34 9.23 -3.37
C PRO A 89 -11.92 7.76 -3.47
N GLY A 90 -12.42 7.04 -4.47
CA GLY A 90 -12.04 5.64 -4.70
C GLY A 90 -10.56 5.45 -5.02
N CYS A 91 -9.99 6.29 -5.89
CA CYS A 91 -8.56 6.26 -6.18
C CYS A 91 -7.71 6.50 -4.93
N LEU A 92 -8.07 7.50 -4.11
CA LEU A 92 -7.33 7.84 -2.89
C LEU A 92 -7.47 6.79 -1.80
N VAL A 93 -8.62 6.12 -1.68
CA VAL A 93 -8.77 5.00 -0.75
C VAL A 93 -7.88 3.83 -1.15
N ILE A 94 -7.79 3.52 -2.45
CA ILE A 94 -6.94 2.42 -2.91
C ILE A 94 -5.47 2.75 -2.69
N GLN A 95 -4.99 3.90 -3.19
CA GLN A 95 -3.59 4.26 -3.08
C GLN A 95 -3.24 4.70 -1.66
N CYS A 96 -3.77 5.85 -1.24
CA CYS A 96 -3.32 6.54 -0.04
C CYS A 96 -3.77 5.90 1.27
N LEU A 97 -4.72 4.96 1.27
CA LEU A 97 -5.10 4.20 2.47
C LEU A 97 -4.69 2.73 2.35
N ILE A 98 -5.28 1.97 1.42
CA ILE A 98 -5.08 0.51 1.42
C ILE A 98 -3.64 0.13 1.06
N VAL A 99 -3.07 0.71 -0.01
CA VAL A 99 -1.69 0.43 -0.41
C VAL A 99 -0.71 0.95 0.64
N GLU A 100 -0.85 2.20 1.10
CA GLU A 100 0.11 2.75 2.08
C GLU A 100 0.00 2.08 3.44
N CYS A 101 -1.20 1.78 3.95
CA CYS A 101 -1.33 1.03 5.21
C CYS A 101 -0.67 -0.35 5.08
N PHE A 102 -0.78 -1.01 3.92
CA PHE A 102 -0.13 -2.28 3.68
C PHE A 102 1.39 -2.15 3.61
N ALA A 103 1.90 -1.11 2.93
CA ALA A 103 3.33 -0.83 2.84
C ALA A 103 3.92 -0.53 4.23
N VAL A 104 3.32 0.39 4.98
CA VAL A 104 3.73 0.74 6.35
C VAL A 104 3.74 -0.49 7.26
N ALA A 105 2.68 -1.30 7.23
CA ALA A 105 2.62 -2.54 8.02
C ALA A 105 3.73 -3.51 7.62
N ALA A 106 3.94 -3.72 6.31
CA ALA A 106 5.00 -4.60 5.80
C ALA A 106 6.39 -4.12 6.22
N TYR A 107 6.66 -2.82 6.14
CA TYR A 107 7.95 -2.23 6.52
C TYR A 107 8.19 -2.33 8.02
N ARG A 108 7.18 -2.09 8.86
CA ARG A 108 7.28 -2.27 10.32
C ARG A 108 7.61 -3.70 10.70
N VAL A 109 6.94 -4.68 10.11
CA VAL A 109 7.16 -6.11 10.41
C VAL A 109 8.49 -6.61 9.83
N TYR A 110 8.94 -6.05 8.69
CA TYR A 110 10.22 -6.44 8.09
C TYR A 110 11.42 -5.82 8.82
N LEU A 111 11.32 -4.59 9.32
CA LEU A 111 12.44 -3.83 9.86
C LEU A 111 13.25 -4.56 10.97
N PRO A 112 12.63 -5.30 11.93
CA PRO A 112 13.36 -6.05 12.94
C PRO A 112 14.25 -7.16 12.35
N VAL A 113 13.80 -7.78 11.26
CA VAL A 113 14.44 -8.95 10.61
C VAL A 113 15.22 -8.61 9.34
N ALA A 114 15.19 -7.33 8.93
CA ALA A 114 15.96 -6.83 7.80
C ALA A 114 17.47 -6.96 8.03
N ASP A 115 18.20 -7.30 6.95
CA ASP A 115 19.65 -7.33 6.97
C ASP A 115 20.26 -5.92 7.09
N THR A 116 21.56 -5.85 7.36
CA THR A 116 22.26 -4.59 7.64
C THR A 116 22.21 -3.57 6.49
N TYR A 117 22.03 -4.03 5.25
CA TYR A 117 21.91 -3.15 4.08
C TYR A 117 20.47 -2.64 3.94
N ALA A 118 19.48 -3.55 4.01
CA ALA A 118 18.08 -3.19 3.80
C ALA A 118 17.49 -2.38 4.97
N ARG A 119 17.92 -2.64 6.21
CA ARG A 119 17.38 -2.00 7.42
C ARG A 119 17.37 -0.46 7.38
N PRO A 120 18.48 0.26 7.10
CA PRO A 120 18.45 1.72 7.04
C PRO A 120 17.59 2.25 5.89
N ILE A 121 17.49 1.52 4.78
CA ILE A 121 16.62 1.88 3.64
C ILE A 121 15.15 1.79 4.05
N THR A 122 14.73 0.63 4.57
CA THR A 122 13.35 0.42 5.06
C THR A 122 12.97 1.44 6.14
N ALA A 123 13.91 1.79 7.04
CA ALA A 123 13.65 2.80 8.06
C ALA A 123 13.43 4.21 7.48
N SER A 124 14.17 4.59 6.44
CA SER A 124 13.98 5.87 5.74
C SER A 124 12.64 5.90 5.02
N VAL A 125 12.35 4.87 4.21
CA VAL A 125 11.08 4.75 3.48
C VAL A 125 9.89 4.83 4.43
N LEU A 126 9.94 4.11 5.56
CA LEU A 126 8.89 4.14 6.58
C LEU A 126 8.62 5.55 7.15
N GLN A 127 9.61 6.44 7.18
CA GLN A 127 9.41 7.85 7.58
C GLN A 127 8.69 8.64 6.49
N ASP A 128 9.04 8.39 5.23
CA ASP A 128 8.47 9.04 4.05
C ASP A 128 6.99 8.66 3.86
N GLU A 129 6.60 7.41 4.18
CA GLU A 129 5.20 6.93 4.05
C GLU A 129 4.16 7.73 4.85
N VAL A 130 4.59 8.44 5.90
CA VAL A 130 3.71 9.31 6.68
C VAL A 130 3.12 10.41 5.79
N GLU A 131 3.88 10.90 4.80
CA GLU A 131 3.43 11.94 3.89
C GLU A 131 2.35 11.42 2.92
N HIS A 132 2.49 10.19 2.41
CA HIS A 132 1.52 9.55 1.52
C HIS A 132 0.16 9.35 2.20
N LEU A 133 0.17 8.72 3.38
CA LEU A 133 -1.04 8.53 4.20
C LEU A 133 -1.71 9.87 4.52
N ASN A 134 -0.92 10.84 5.00
CA ASN A 134 -1.44 12.13 5.43
C ASN A 134 -2.11 12.91 4.26
N TYR A 135 -1.56 12.87 3.05
CA TYR A 135 -2.19 13.51 1.90
C TYR A 135 -3.61 12.96 1.66
N GLY A 136 -3.74 11.63 1.56
CA GLY A 136 -5.02 10.97 1.34
C GLY A 136 -6.02 11.24 2.46
N GLU A 137 -5.56 11.13 3.71
CA GLU A 137 -6.40 11.37 4.88
C GLU A 137 -6.93 12.81 4.91
N VAL A 138 -6.08 13.82 4.71
CA VAL A 138 -6.49 15.22 4.70
C VAL A 138 -7.49 15.49 3.56
N TRP A 139 -7.22 14.99 2.36
CA TRP A 139 -8.09 15.21 1.20
C TRP A 139 -9.47 14.60 1.42
N LEU A 140 -9.53 13.34 1.88
CA LEU A 140 -10.76 12.60 2.13
C LEU A 140 -11.54 13.19 3.31
N LYS A 141 -10.86 13.61 4.38
CA LYS A 141 -11.47 14.24 5.54
C LYS A 141 -12.24 15.50 5.20
N GLN A 142 -11.62 16.37 4.39
CA GLN A 142 -12.27 17.62 3.93
C GLN A 142 -13.54 17.37 3.11
N ARG A 143 -13.68 16.17 2.55
CA ARG A 143 -14.78 15.78 1.64
C ARG A 143 -15.62 14.62 2.20
N PHE A 144 -15.46 14.29 3.48
CA PHE A 144 -15.95 13.04 4.06
C PHE A 144 -17.46 12.86 3.90
N SER A 145 -18.26 13.90 4.14
CA SER A 145 -19.72 13.82 4.03
C SER A 145 -20.20 13.43 2.62
N ALA A 146 -19.51 13.90 1.58
CA ALA A 146 -19.81 13.56 0.19
C ALA A 146 -19.13 12.27 -0.28
N ALA A 147 -17.99 11.91 0.33
CA ALA A 147 -17.17 10.77 -0.08
C ALA A 147 -17.48 9.47 0.66
N LYS A 148 -18.18 9.51 1.80
CA LYS A 148 -18.38 8.36 2.71
C LYS A 148 -18.90 7.10 2.01
N GLU A 149 -19.89 7.25 1.13
CA GLU A 149 -20.48 6.12 0.40
C GLU A 149 -19.49 5.51 -0.59
N ALA A 150 -18.78 6.34 -1.36
CA ALA A 150 -17.75 5.90 -2.29
C ALA A 150 -16.60 5.19 -1.56
N ILE A 151 -16.12 5.77 -0.45
CA ILE A 151 -15.10 5.16 0.41
C ILE A 151 -15.55 3.78 0.88
N THR A 152 -16.76 3.68 1.44
CA THR A 152 -17.31 2.41 1.93
C THR A 152 -17.38 1.36 0.81
N ALA A 153 -17.91 1.73 -0.37
CA ALA A 153 -18.05 0.84 -1.50
C ALA A 153 -16.69 0.35 -2.04
N VAL A 154 -15.69 1.23 -2.08
CA VAL A 154 -14.35 0.89 -2.56
C VAL A 154 -13.61 0.02 -1.55
N CYS A 155 -13.69 0.31 -0.25
CA CYS A 155 -13.13 -0.56 0.79
C CYS A 155 -13.65 -2.01 0.67
N THR A 156 -14.95 -2.19 0.43
CA THR A 156 -15.56 -3.53 0.27
C THR A 156 -15.12 -4.29 -0.98
N GLN A 157 -14.48 -3.62 -1.95
CA GLN A 157 -13.94 -4.25 -3.17
C GLN A 157 -12.42 -4.42 -3.07
N ALA A 158 -11.73 -3.39 -2.60
CA ALA A 158 -10.28 -3.31 -2.59
C ALA A 158 -9.63 -4.18 -1.51
N LEU A 159 -10.24 -4.30 -0.33
CA LEU A 159 -9.72 -5.17 0.74
C LEU A 159 -9.73 -6.66 0.31
N PRO A 160 -10.84 -7.23 -0.21
CA PRO A 160 -10.83 -8.58 -0.78
C PRO A 160 -9.81 -8.77 -1.92
N ALA A 161 -9.52 -7.72 -2.70
CA ALA A 161 -8.51 -7.78 -3.76
C ALA A 161 -7.08 -7.79 -3.20
N THR A 162 -6.86 -7.26 -1.99
CA THR A 162 -5.55 -7.17 -1.34
C THR A 162 -5.20 -8.43 -0.55
N LEU A 163 -6.18 -9.08 0.11
CA LEU A 163 -5.94 -10.28 0.92
C LEU A 163 -5.29 -11.48 0.18
N PRO A 164 -5.58 -11.75 -1.11
CA PRO A 164 -4.86 -12.76 -1.89
C PRO A 164 -3.35 -12.50 -1.97
N ILE A 165 -2.91 -11.24 -1.99
CA ILE A 165 -1.50 -10.86 -2.03
C ILE A 165 -0.81 -11.39 -0.77
N LEU A 166 -1.36 -11.08 0.41
CA LEU A 166 -0.83 -11.59 1.68
C LEU A 166 -0.82 -13.13 1.72
N ARG A 167 -1.93 -13.77 1.36
CA ARG A 167 -2.05 -15.24 1.39
C ARG A 167 -0.99 -15.91 0.52
N ALA A 168 -0.71 -15.35 -0.66
CA ALA A 168 0.32 -15.85 -1.57
C ALA A 168 1.74 -15.71 -0.99
N LEU A 169 1.97 -14.72 -0.10
CA LEU A 169 3.27 -14.42 0.47
C LEU A 169 3.55 -15.12 1.81
N VAL A 170 2.57 -15.78 2.44
CA VAL A 170 2.73 -16.44 3.75
C VAL A 170 3.99 -17.32 3.85
N PRO A 171 4.26 -18.25 2.92
CA PRO A 171 5.45 -19.09 3.01
C PRO A 171 6.75 -18.29 2.88
N ASP A 172 6.73 -17.21 2.10
CA ASP A 172 7.90 -16.37 1.87
C ASP A 172 8.20 -15.47 3.05
N MET A 173 7.17 -14.86 3.65
CA MET A 173 7.26 -14.08 4.88
C MET A 173 7.88 -14.90 6.00
N GLN A 174 7.36 -16.11 6.25
CA GLN A 174 7.91 -17.02 7.25
C GLN A 174 9.39 -17.37 6.97
N THR A 175 9.74 -17.56 5.70
CA THR A 175 11.12 -17.87 5.29
C THR A 175 12.08 -16.70 5.53
N ILE A 176 11.62 -15.45 5.41
CA ILE A 176 12.43 -14.25 5.66
C ILE A 176 12.34 -13.73 7.10
N GLY A 177 11.57 -14.41 7.96
CA GLY A 177 11.44 -14.09 9.37
C GLY A 177 10.31 -13.12 9.72
N MET A 178 9.45 -12.75 8.78
CA MET A 178 8.26 -11.94 9.04
C MET A 178 7.11 -12.83 9.51
N ASP A 179 6.41 -12.41 10.57
CA ASP A 179 5.17 -13.07 11.01
C ASP A 179 3.97 -12.56 10.18
N PRO A 180 3.31 -13.42 9.40
CA PRO A 180 2.13 -13.04 8.62
C PRO A 180 0.95 -12.54 9.47
N LEU A 181 0.82 -13.03 10.71
CA LEU A 181 -0.24 -12.60 11.62
C LEU A 181 0.03 -11.18 12.13
N GLU A 182 1.28 -10.89 12.49
CA GLU A 182 1.70 -9.55 12.92
C GLU A 182 1.46 -8.53 11.80
N LEU A 183 1.77 -8.88 10.55
CA LEU A 183 1.47 -8.03 9.39
C LEU A 183 -0.03 -7.72 9.27
N MET A 184 -0.89 -8.72 9.47
CA MET A 184 -2.34 -8.50 9.42
C MET A 184 -2.86 -7.63 10.55
N VAL A 185 -2.32 -7.78 11.76
CA VAL A 185 -2.68 -6.95 12.91
C VAL A 185 -2.25 -5.51 12.65
N GLU A 186 -0.99 -5.27 12.29
CA GLU A 186 -0.47 -3.94 11.97
C GLU A 186 -1.28 -3.26 10.85
N PHE A 187 -1.55 -3.98 9.76
CA PHE A 187 -2.36 -3.44 8.65
C PHE A 187 -3.75 -3.03 9.12
N THR A 188 -4.43 -3.90 9.87
CA THR A 188 -5.79 -3.66 10.36
C THR A 188 -5.84 -2.44 11.28
N GLU A 189 -4.87 -2.34 12.19
CA GLU A 189 -4.80 -1.22 13.14
C GLU A 189 -4.54 0.11 12.43
N ILE A 190 -3.56 0.18 11.52
CA ILE A 190 -3.25 1.41 10.78
C ILE A 190 -4.44 1.80 9.90
N PHE A 191 -5.04 0.85 9.20
CA PHE A 191 -6.17 1.12 8.31
C PHE A 191 -7.41 1.62 9.08
N GLU A 192 -7.73 1.03 10.22
CA GLU A 192 -8.81 1.52 11.09
C GLU A 192 -8.52 2.92 11.63
N GLN A 193 -7.27 3.20 12.03
CA GLN A 193 -6.85 4.55 12.45
C GLN A 193 -7.00 5.58 11.32
N SER A 194 -6.65 5.23 10.09
CA SER A 194 -6.83 6.11 8.92
C SER A 194 -8.31 6.35 8.61
N LEU A 195 -9.18 5.32 8.73
CA LEU A 195 -10.63 5.51 8.60
C LEU A 195 -11.19 6.44 9.69
N GLU A 196 -10.71 6.34 10.92
CA GLU A 196 -11.06 7.27 12.00
C GLU A 196 -10.56 8.69 11.71
N ALA A 197 -9.33 8.84 11.20
CA ALA A 197 -8.72 10.14 10.87
C ALA A 197 -9.53 10.92 9.82
N ILE A 198 -10.11 10.22 8.83
CA ILE A 198 -10.96 10.82 7.79
C ILE A 198 -12.40 11.11 8.24
N GLY A 199 -12.87 10.52 9.34
CA GLY A 199 -14.15 10.85 9.96
C GLY A 199 -15.11 9.69 10.21
N PHE A 200 -14.71 8.43 9.98
CA PHE A 200 -15.51 7.30 10.49
C PHE A 200 -15.46 7.26 12.02
N THR A 201 -16.51 6.74 12.64
CA THR A 201 -16.43 6.37 14.06
C THR A 201 -15.61 5.09 14.18
N ARG A 202 -14.93 4.88 15.32
CA ARG A 202 -14.21 3.62 15.59
C ARG A 202 -15.07 2.38 15.32
N HIS A 203 -16.32 2.41 15.77
CA HIS A 203 -17.27 1.32 15.53
C HIS A 203 -17.52 1.08 14.04
N ASP A 204 -17.72 2.14 13.25
CA ASP A 204 -17.95 2.03 11.80
C ASP A 204 -16.69 1.58 11.05
N ALA A 205 -15.52 2.06 11.46
CA ALA A 205 -14.22 1.68 10.91
C ALA A 205 -13.98 0.17 11.10
N THR A 206 -14.02 -0.32 12.34
CA THR A 206 -13.86 -1.75 12.64
C THR A 206 -14.92 -2.60 11.92
N ARG A 207 -16.17 -2.16 11.90
CA ARG A 207 -17.25 -2.89 11.21
C ARG A 207 -17.02 -2.95 9.70
N LEU A 208 -16.52 -1.89 9.07
CA LEU A 208 -16.21 -1.86 7.65
C LEU A 208 -15.05 -2.81 7.34
N THR A 209 -13.95 -2.71 8.09
CA THR A 209 -12.75 -3.54 7.94
C THR A 209 -13.10 -5.02 8.08
N LEU A 210 -13.77 -5.43 9.16
CA LEU A 210 -14.16 -6.82 9.38
C LEU A 210 -15.07 -7.37 8.28
N ARG A 211 -16.05 -6.58 7.82
CA ARG A 211 -16.97 -7.00 6.75
C ARG A 211 -16.25 -7.18 5.42
N ALA A 212 -15.37 -6.24 5.09
CA ALA A 212 -14.64 -6.26 3.84
C ALA A 212 -13.58 -7.38 3.84
N MET A 213 -13.02 -7.74 4.99
CA MET A 213 -12.07 -8.86 5.09
C MET A 213 -12.73 -10.25 5.14
N ALA A 214 -14.02 -10.31 5.48
CA ALA A 214 -14.79 -11.56 5.52
C ALA A 214 -15.45 -11.94 4.18
N ALA A 215 -15.43 -11.03 3.20
CA ALA A 215 -16.00 -11.20 1.86
C ALA A 215 -15.00 -11.89 0.91
#